data_AF-A0A164IMJ0-F1
#
_entry.id   AF-A0A164IMJ0-F1
#
_cell.length_a   1.000
_cell.length_b   1.000
_cell.length_c   1.000
_cell.angle_alpha   90.00
_cell.angle_beta   90.00
_cell.angle_gamma   90.00
#
_symmetry.space_group_name_H-M   'P 1'
#
loop_
_entity.id
_entity.type
_entity.pdbx_description
1 polymer ?
#
loop_
_entity_poly.entity_id
_entity_poly.type
_entity_poly.pdbx_seq_one_letter_code
_entity_poly.pdbx_strand_id
1 'polypeptide(L)'
;PQPNVNVKLVIDWLDKYSDQTSLAVLGTVIPMLEVALDGALVKFIVDEIDDPVCQEVFKRINSDESRHLAVDFQVIELLGHAKMRKIIVETVGAWMNPSLIIGTLRYIPLLNKMRDNIVAMGVDEERLYTAMRRFKKVGERSEFPKRLPMYRFISWHSGVVINRAHPYHKFADALVRATARYPKRMLRPQPTWSKELTYEPVA
;
A
#
# COMPACT_ATOMS: atom_id res chain seq x y z
N PRO A 1 16.59 2.07 14.02
CA PRO A 1 15.51 2.85 14.68
C PRO A 1 14.27 1.97 14.97
N GLN A 2 13.55 2.21 16.08
CA GLN A 2 12.33 1.43 16.36
C GLN A 2 11.20 1.78 15.36
N PRO A 3 10.42 0.79 14.88
CA PRO A 3 9.31 1.05 13.96
C PRO A 3 8.25 1.96 14.60
N ASN A 4 7.67 2.85 13.78
CA ASN A 4 6.55 3.71 14.17
C ASN A 4 5.38 2.88 14.70
N VAL A 5 4.61 3.41 15.66
CA VAL A 5 3.44 2.72 16.24
C VAL A 5 2.45 2.29 15.16
N ASN A 6 2.22 3.13 14.14
CA ASN A 6 1.34 2.79 13.02
C ASN A 6 1.84 1.58 12.21
N VAL A 7 3.16 1.49 12.00
CA VAL A 7 3.78 0.35 11.30
C VAL A 7 3.59 -0.93 12.12
N LYS A 8 3.84 -0.89 13.43
CA LYS A 8 3.63 -2.05 14.32
C LYS A 8 2.18 -2.52 14.35
N LEU A 9 1.22 -1.59 14.34
CA LEU A 9 -0.21 -1.92 14.35
C LEU A 9 -0.67 -2.57 13.04
N VAL A 10 -0.10 -2.13 11.90
CA VAL A 10 -0.41 -2.73 10.59
C VAL A 10 0.27 -4.08 10.43
N ILE A 11 1.54 -4.25 10.86
CA ILE A 11 2.21 -5.55 10.87
C ILE A 11 1.44 -6.55 11.74
N ASP A 12 1.08 -6.17 12.98
CA ASP A 12 0.29 -7.04 13.85
C ASP A 12 -1.08 -7.41 13.25
N TRP A 13 -1.66 -6.52 12.46
CA TRP A 13 -2.91 -6.80 11.76
C TRP A 13 -2.69 -7.77 10.59
N LEU A 14 -1.67 -7.52 9.76
CA LEU A 14 -1.30 -8.39 8.64
C LEU A 14 -1.00 -9.81 9.16
N ASP A 15 -0.13 -9.95 10.16
CA ASP A 15 0.24 -11.24 10.76
C ASP A 15 -0.95 -12.05 11.28
N LYS A 16 -2.04 -11.38 11.69
CA LYS A 16 -3.22 -12.04 12.26
C LYS A 16 -4.32 -12.33 11.25
N TYR A 17 -4.43 -11.50 10.21
CA TYR A 17 -5.64 -11.43 9.38
C TYR A 17 -5.37 -11.48 7.87
N SER A 18 -4.11 -11.49 7.42
CA SER A 18 -3.75 -11.59 5.99
C SER A 18 -4.44 -12.78 5.33
N ASP A 19 -4.36 -13.95 5.96
CA ASP A 19 -4.84 -15.22 5.39
C ASP A 19 -6.36 -15.29 5.27
N GLN A 20 -7.06 -14.48 6.07
CA GLN A 20 -8.52 -14.39 6.07
C GLN A 20 -9.03 -13.24 5.19
N THR A 21 -8.13 -12.44 4.63
CA THR A 21 -8.49 -11.29 3.80
C THR A 21 -8.89 -11.79 2.40
N SER A 22 -10.02 -11.31 1.89
CA SER A 22 -10.50 -11.74 0.57
C SER A 22 -9.49 -11.40 -0.53
N LEU A 23 -9.40 -12.28 -1.53
CA LEU A 23 -8.55 -12.08 -2.71
C LEU A 23 -8.87 -10.76 -3.44
N ALA A 24 -10.13 -10.33 -3.44
CA ALA A 24 -10.53 -9.05 -4.05
C ALA A 24 -9.90 -7.83 -3.36
N VAL A 25 -9.70 -7.89 -2.04
CA VAL A 25 -9.03 -6.84 -1.28
C VAL A 25 -7.52 -6.88 -1.55
N LEU A 26 -6.89 -8.04 -1.35
CA LEU A 26 -5.44 -8.19 -1.54
C LEU A 26 -5.01 -7.90 -2.98
N GLY A 27 -5.70 -8.50 -3.95
CA GLY A 27 -5.46 -8.31 -5.38
C GLY A 27 -5.77 -6.90 -5.89
N THR A 28 -6.28 -5.99 -5.06
CA THR A 28 -6.41 -4.57 -5.40
C THR A 28 -5.40 -3.70 -4.65
N VAL A 29 -5.16 -4.00 -3.37
CA VAL A 29 -4.29 -3.19 -2.51
C VAL A 29 -2.82 -3.38 -2.86
N ILE A 30 -2.38 -4.63 -3.10
CA ILE A 30 -0.98 -4.95 -3.44
C ILE A 30 -0.55 -4.20 -4.72
N PRO A 31 -1.28 -4.29 -5.85
CA PRO A 31 -0.92 -3.57 -7.07
C PRO A 31 -0.83 -2.05 -6.88
N MET A 32 -1.68 -1.48 -6.03
CA MET A 32 -1.64 -0.04 -5.75
C MET A 32 -0.37 0.35 -4.99
N LEU A 33 0.00 -0.43 -3.98
CA LEU A 33 1.23 -0.23 -3.22
C LEU A 33 2.47 -0.43 -4.10
N GLU A 34 2.49 -1.46 -4.95
CA GLU A 34 3.59 -1.71 -5.89
C GLU A 34 3.76 -0.55 -6.87
N VAL A 35 2.68 -0.05 -7.48
CA VAL A 35 2.77 1.11 -8.36
C VAL A 35 3.28 2.35 -7.62
N ALA A 36 2.90 2.55 -6.36
CA ALA A 36 3.41 3.65 -5.54
C ALA A 36 4.91 3.52 -5.26
N LEU A 37 5.36 2.33 -4.90
CA LEU A 37 6.75 2.03 -4.57
C LEU A 37 7.64 2.13 -5.81
N ASP A 38 7.28 1.45 -6.91
CA ASP A 38 7.98 1.52 -8.20
C ASP A 38 8.00 2.96 -8.75
N GLY A 39 6.83 3.59 -8.80
CA GLY A 39 6.64 4.87 -9.48
C GLY A 39 7.27 6.06 -8.78
N ALA A 40 7.49 6.00 -7.47
CA ALA A 40 8.01 7.11 -6.69
C ALA A 40 9.26 6.75 -5.88
N LEU A 41 9.19 5.72 -5.03
CA LEU A 41 10.26 5.41 -4.09
C LEU A 41 11.49 4.83 -4.79
N VAL A 42 11.32 3.80 -5.63
CA VAL A 42 12.45 3.16 -6.32
C VAL A 42 13.13 4.16 -7.26
N LYS A 43 12.35 4.93 -8.02
CA LYS A 43 12.90 6.00 -8.87
C LYS A 43 13.67 7.05 -8.10
N PHE A 44 13.21 7.43 -6.92
CA PHE A 44 13.95 8.34 -6.07
C PHE A 44 15.29 7.75 -5.63
N ILE A 45 15.31 6.49 -5.18
CA ILE A 45 16.55 5.80 -4.78
C ILE A 45 17.52 5.71 -5.95
N VAL A 46 17.02 5.38 -7.14
CA VAL A 46 17.80 5.32 -8.38
C VAL A 46 18.37 6.69 -8.75
N ASP A 47 17.61 7.77 -8.59
CA ASP A 47 18.09 9.11 -8.95
C ASP A 47 19.12 9.67 -7.94
N GLU A 48 19.12 9.20 -6.69
CA GLU A 48 20.01 9.68 -5.61
C GLU A 48 21.32 8.89 -5.51
N ILE A 49 21.37 7.64 -6.00
CA ILE A 49 22.54 6.77 -5.86
C ILE A 49 23.38 6.76 -7.15
N ASP A 50 24.52 7.45 -7.09
CA ASP A 50 25.56 7.45 -8.13
C ASP A 50 26.50 6.21 -8.04
N ASP A 51 25.94 4.99 -8.07
CA ASP A 51 26.71 3.74 -8.16
C ASP A 51 26.31 2.93 -9.41
N PRO A 52 27.20 2.73 -10.39
CA PRO A 52 26.88 2.01 -11.62
C PRO A 52 26.46 0.56 -11.40
N VAL A 53 26.93 -0.11 -10.34
CA VAL A 53 26.50 -1.48 -10.01
C VAL A 53 25.07 -1.46 -9.49
N CYS A 54 24.78 -0.54 -8.57
CA CYS A 54 23.44 -0.33 -8.03
C CYS A 54 22.43 -0.02 -9.15
N GLN A 55 22.80 0.83 -10.10
CA GLN A 55 21.98 1.18 -11.26
C GLN A 55 21.63 -0.04 -12.13
N GLU A 56 22.60 -0.89 -12.43
CA GLU A 56 22.36 -2.11 -13.21
C GLU A 56 21.47 -3.12 -12.47
N VAL A 57 21.63 -3.24 -11.14
CA VAL A 57 20.75 -4.07 -10.31
C VAL A 57 19.32 -3.52 -10.31
N PHE A 58 19.13 -2.23 -10.07
CA PHE A 58 17.80 -1.62 -10.06
C PHE A 58 17.12 -1.69 -11.42
N LYS A 59 17.87 -1.61 -12.52
CA LYS A 59 17.32 -1.81 -13.87
C LYS A 59 16.72 -3.20 -14.05
N ARG A 60 17.34 -4.24 -13.50
CA ARG A 60 16.83 -5.61 -13.52
C ARG A 60 15.62 -5.78 -12.60
N ILE A 61 15.69 -5.23 -11.39
CA ILE A 61 14.55 -5.22 -10.46
C ILE A 61 13.33 -4.55 -11.11
N ASN A 62 13.49 -3.37 -11.69
CA ASN A 62 12.40 -2.64 -12.37
C ASN A 62 11.83 -3.41 -13.57
N SER A 63 12.66 -4.18 -14.29
CA SER A 63 12.19 -5.09 -15.35
C SER A 63 11.30 -6.21 -14.80
N ASP A 64 11.60 -6.71 -13.60
CA ASP A 64 10.83 -7.76 -12.94
C ASP A 64 9.54 -7.20 -12.31
N GLU A 65 9.61 -6.03 -11.68
CA GLU A 65 8.44 -5.30 -11.15
C GLU A 65 7.44 -4.97 -12.26
N SER A 66 7.91 -4.64 -13.46
CA SER A 66 7.03 -4.45 -14.62
C SER A 66 6.23 -5.72 -14.98
N ARG A 67 6.82 -6.91 -14.77
CA ARG A 67 6.13 -8.20 -14.98
C ARG A 67 5.17 -8.50 -13.84
N HIS A 68 5.55 -8.22 -12.59
CA HIS A 68 4.66 -8.34 -11.43
C HIS A 68 3.40 -7.48 -11.59
N LEU A 69 3.57 -6.19 -11.93
CA LEU A 69 2.44 -5.28 -12.17
C LEU A 69 1.50 -5.78 -13.27
N ALA A 70 2.03 -6.38 -14.34
CA ALA A 70 1.21 -6.93 -15.41
C ALA A 70 0.34 -8.09 -14.92
N VAL A 71 0.89 -9.00 -14.12
CA VAL A 71 0.15 -10.09 -13.49
C VAL A 71 -0.89 -9.56 -12.53
N ASP A 72 -0.54 -8.57 -11.73
CA ASP A 72 -1.42 -7.92 -10.77
C ASP A 72 -2.66 -7.30 -11.42
N PHE A 73 -2.49 -6.54 -12.50
CA PHE A 73 -3.63 -6.01 -13.26
C PHE A 73 -4.46 -7.10 -13.94
N GLN A 74 -3.82 -8.18 -14.41
CA GLN A 74 -4.54 -9.34 -14.94
C GLN A 74 -5.40 -10.01 -13.86
N VAL A 75 -4.91 -10.11 -12.62
CA VAL A 75 -5.69 -10.65 -11.49
C VAL A 75 -6.88 -9.75 -11.18
N ILE A 76 -6.72 -8.42 -11.16
CA ILE A 76 -7.83 -7.48 -10.99
C ILE A 76 -8.88 -7.69 -12.09
N GLU A 77 -8.46 -7.84 -13.35
CA GLU A 77 -9.36 -8.08 -14.46
C GLU A 77 -10.13 -9.40 -14.32
N LEU A 78 -9.44 -10.50 -14.00
CA LEU A 78 -10.04 -11.81 -13.75
C LEU A 78 -11.07 -11.78 -12.60
N LEU A 79 -10.78 -11.02 -11.54
CA LEU A 79 -11.73 -10.80 -10.45
C LEU A 79 -12.98 -10.04 -10.92
N GLY A 80 -12.80 -9.03 -11.79
CA GLY A 80 -13.90 -8.27 -12.39
C GLY A 80 -14.77 -9.06 -13.38
N HIS A 81 -14.27 -10.18 -13.90
CA HIS A 81 -15.04 -11.12 -14.73
C HIS A 81 -16.05 -11.96 -13.92
N ALA A 82 -15.97 -11.98 -12.59
CA ALA A 82 -16.91 -12.70 -11.77
C ALA A 82 -18.37 -12.24 -11.98
N LYS A 83 -19.33 -13.15 -11.74
CA LYS A 83 -20.76 -12.80 -11.76
C LYS A 83 -21.03 -11.68 -10.74
N MET A 84 -21.84 -10.68 -11.10
CA MET A 84 -22.15 -9.54 -10.23
C MET A 84 -22.67 -9.96 -8.84
N ARG A 85 -23.48 -11.03 -8.77
CA ARG A 85 -23.93 -11.62 -7.50
C ARG A 85 -22.76 -12.01 -6.60
N LYS A 86 -21.73 -12.65 -7.15
CA LYS A 86 -20.53 -13.06 -6.39
C LYS A 86 -19.78 -11.83 -5.88
N ILE A 87 -19.55 -10.84 -6.74
CA ILE A 87 -18.88 -9.58 -6.38
C ILE A 87 -19.59 -8.88 -5.22
N ILE A 88 -20.92 -8.78 -5.27
CA ILE A 88 -21.72 -8.15 -4.21
C ILE A 88 -21.62 -8.95 -2.91
N VAL A 89 -21.80 -10.27 -2.96
CA VAL A 89 -21.72 -11.14 -1.76
C VAL A 89 -20.34 -11.07 -1.12
N GLU A 90 -19.27 -11.14 -1.91
CA GLU A 90 -17.89 -11.03 -1.42
C GLU A 90 -17.62 -9.65 -0.83
N THR A 91 -18.13 -8.59 -1.47
CA THR A 91 -17.97 -7.22 -0.95
C THR A 91 -18.69 -7.04 0.38
N VAL A 92 -19.96 -7.46 0.47
CA VAL A 92 -20.73 -7.37 1.72
C VAL A 92 -20.09 -8.23 2.80
N GLY A 93 -19.70 -9.47 2.48
CA GLY A 93 -19.01 -10.36 3.40
C GLY A 93 -17.68 -9.78 3.90
N ALA A 94 -16.90 -9.13 3.03
CA ALA A 94 -15.66 -8.47 3.39
C ALA A 94 -15.91 -7.31 4.37
N TRP A 95 -16.90 -6.46 4.11
CA TRP A 95 -17.26 -5.34 5.02
C TRP A 95 -17.93 -5.79 6.31
N MET A 96 -18.54 -6.97 6.34
CA MET A 96 -19.05 -7.58 7.57
C MET A 96 -17.94 -8.16 8.45
N ASN A 97 -16.72 -8.35 7.92
CA ASN A 97 -15.60 -8.84 8.71
C ASN A 97 -14.99 -7.68 9.53
N PRO A 98 -15.08 -7.72 10.89
CA PRO A 98 -14.52 -6.67 11.73
C PRO A 98 -13.01 -6.49 11.54
N SER A 99 -12.30 -7.54 11.14
CA SER A 99 -10.86 -7.47 10.89
C SER A 99 -10.56 -6.49 9.76
N LEU A 100 -11.31 -6.51 8.65
CA LEU A 100 -11.09 -5.60 7.52
C LEU A 100 -11.35 -4.14 7.89
N ILE A 101 -12.39 -3.89 8.69
CA ILE A 101 -12.69 -2.54 9.18
C ILE A 101 -11.54 -2.02 10.05
N ILE A 102 -11.08 -2.84 11.01
CA ILE A 102 -9.95 -2.49 11.88
C ILE A 102 -8.68 -2.27 11.05
N GLY A 103 -8.44 -3.13 10.05
CA GLY A 103 -7.31 -3.01 9.12
C GLY A 103 -7.34 -1.70 8.36
N THR A 104 -8.49 -1.35 7.79
CA THR A 104 -8.72 -0.09 7.06
C THR A 104 -8.46 1.13 7.96
N LEU A 105 -8.96 1.10 9.20
CA LEU A 105 -8.73 2.18 10.17
C LEU A 105 -7.26 2.32 10.59
N ARG A 106 -6.49 1.22 10.60
CA ARG A 106 -5.03 1.23 10.86
C ARG A 106 -4.23 1.65 9.65
N TYR A 107 -4.71 1.31 8.45
CA TYR A 107 -4.06 1.58 7.17
C TYR A 107 -4.05 3.07 6.82
N ILE A 108 -5.18 3.75 7.01
CA ILE A 108 -5.33 5.20 6.76
C ILE A 108 -4.22 6.05 7.41
N PRO A 109 -3.95 5.97 8.72
CA PRO A 109 -2.91 6.76 9.36
C PRO A 109 -1.49 6.29 9.01
N LEU A 110 -1.30 5.05 8.55
CA LEU A 110 -0.01 4.58 8.06
C LEU A 110 0.33 5.27 6.73
N LEU A 111 -0.57 5.22 5.75
CA LEU A 111 -0.33 5.82 4.44
C LEU A 111 -0.08 7.33 4.52
N ASN A 112 -0.84 8.05 5.34
CA ASN A 112 -0.64 9.49 5.50
C ASN A 112 0.78 9.79 6.01
N LYS A 113 1.24 9.06 7.04
CA LYS A 113 2.63 9.18 7.53
C LYS A 113 3.67 8.75 6.51
N MET A 114 3.42 7.68 5.74
CA MET A 114 4.38 7.22 4.72
C MET A 114 4.56 8.29 3.64
N ARG A 115 3.47 8.90 3.16
CA ARG A 115 3.52 10.01 2.21
C ARG A 115 4.26 11.21 2.79
N ASP A 116 3.96 11.61 4.03
CA ASP A 116 4.65 12.72 4.68
C ASP A 116 6.15 12.45 4.86
N ASN A 117 6.53 11.23 5.24
CA ASN A 117 7.93 10.82 5.35
C ASN A 117 8.64 10.83 3.99
N ILE A 118 7.98 10.32 2.95
CA ILE A 118 8.50 10.29 1.58
C ILE A 118 8.75 11.71 1.06
N VAL A 119 7.81 12.63 1.29
CA VAL A 119 8.01 14.05 0.95
C VAL A 119 9.12 14.68 1.79
N ALA A 120 9.20 14.37 3.09
CA ALA A 120 10.27 14.86 3.95
C ALA A 120 11.67 14.34 3.56
N MET A 121 11.74 13.16 2.92
CA MET A 121 12.98 12.60 2.37
C MET A 121 13.37 13.22 1.02
N GLY A 122 12.59 14.16 0.47
CA GLY A 122 12.90 14.85 -0.78
C GLY A 122 12.23 14.26 -2.02
N VAL A 123 11.38 13.23 -1.87
CA VAL A 123 10.58 12.74 -2.99
C VAL A 123 9.49 13.75 -3.34
N ASP A 124 9.53 14.25 -4.57
CA ASP A 124 8.50 15.15 -5.08
C ASP A 124 7.12 14.49 -5.03
N GLU A 125 6.15 15.23 -4.47
CA GLU A 125 4.75 14.84 -4.40
C GLU A 125 4.15 14.59 -5.80
N GLU A 126 4.66 15.27 -6.83
CA GLU A 126 4.27 15.01 -8.22
C GLU A 126 4.62 13.60 -8.70
N ARG A 127 5.70 12.99 -8.18
CA ARG A 127 6.07 11.60 -8.52
C ARG A 127 5.05 10.62 -7.96
N LEU A 128 4.64 10.81 -6.70
CA LEU A 128 3.54 10.04 -6.09
C LEU A 128 2.23 10.24 -6.87
N TYR A 129 1.92 11.48 -7.27
CA TYR A 129 0.74 11.77 -8.08
C TYR A 129 0.77 11.06 -9.43
N THR A 130 1.93 11.04 -10.08
CA THR A 130 2.15 10.37 -11.36
C THR A 130 2.04 8.85 -11.23
N ALA A 131 2.58 8.27 -10.16
CA ALA A 131 2.42 6.86 -9.84
C ALA A 131 0.92 6.50 -9.67
N MET A 132 0.18 7.27 -8.88
CA MET A 132 -1.25 7.00 -8.65
C MET A 132 -2.10 7.19 -9.92
N ARG A 133 -1.76 8.17 -10.76
CA ARG A 133 -2.36 8.31 -12.10
C ARG A 133 -2.08 7.10 -12.98
N ARG A 134 -0.87 6.54 -12.93
CA ARG A 134 -0.52 5.31 -13.66
C ARG A 134 -1.36 4.13 -13.19
N PHE A 135 -1.53 3.94 -11.88
CA PHE A 135 -2.39 2.88 -11.33
C PHE A 135 -3.81 2.97 -11.89
N LYS A 136 -4.43 4.15 -11.81
CA LYS A 136 -5.77 4.39 -12.36
C LYS A 136 -5.82 4.18 -13.87
N LYS A 137 -4.86 4.73 -14.61
CA LYS A 137 -4.81 4.63 -16.08
C LYS A 137 -4.69 3.18 -16.55
N VAL A 138 -3.89 2.35 -15.89
CA VAL A 138 -3.70 0.95 -16.28
C VAL A 138 -4.94 0.13 -15.91
N GLY A 139 -5.48 0.29 -14.71
CA GLY A 139 -6.70 -0.42 -14.31
C GLY A 139 -7.96 0.02 -15.07
N GLU A 140 -7.97 1.19 -15.68
CA GLU A 140 -9.08 1.67 -16.53
C GLU A 140 -8.97 1.27 -18.00
N ARG A 141 -7.91 0.55 -18.41
CA ARG A 141 -7.77 0.01 -19.78
C ARG A 141 -8.85 -1.02 -20.14
N SER A 142 -9.40 -1.68 -19.13
CA SER A 142 -10.47 -2.65 -19.24
C SER A 142 -11.68 -2.20 -18.41
N GLU A 143 -12.88 -2.66 -18.77
CA GLU A 143 -14.11 -2.33 -18.04
C GLU A 143 -14.29 -3.15 -16.77
N PHE A 144 -13.62 -4.32 -16.68
CA PHE A 144 -13.81 -5.28 -15.59
C PHE A 144 -13.32 -4.78 -14.22
N PRO A 145 -12.15 -4.13 -14.08
CA PRO A 145 -11.70 -3.57 -12.80
C PRO A 145 -12.71 -2.60 -12.17
N LYS A 146 -13.43 -1.81 -12.99
CA LYS A 146 -14.45 -0.86 -12.52
C LYS A 146 -15.65 -1.55 -11.87
N ARG A 147 -15.86 -2.84 -12.12
CA ARG A 147 -16.93 -3.63 -11.49
C ARG A 147 -16.62 -4.02 -10.06
N LEU A 148 -15.34 -3.98 -9.66
CA LEU A 148 -14.91 -4.32 -8.30
C LEU A 148 -15.07 -3.10 -7.37
N PRO A 149 -15.89 -3.20 -6.30
CA PRO A 149 -16.04 -2.12 -5.33
C PRO A 149 -14.72 -1.74 -4.65
N MET A 150 -13.87 -2.72 -4.35
CA MET A 150 -12.56 -2.48 -3.76
C MET A 150 -11.64 -1.67 -4.68
N TYR A 151 -11.58 -1.99 -5.98
CA TYR A 151 -10.80 -1.20 -6.95
C TYR A 151 -11.25 0.25 -6.98
N ARG A 152 -12.58 0.49 -7.01
CA ARG A 152 -13.13 1.85 -6.98
C ARG A 152 -12.76 2.58 -5.69
N PHE A 153 -12.88 1.91 -4.55
CA PHE A 153 -12.51 2.49 -3.26
C PHE A 153 -11.03 2.86 -3.20
N ILE A 154 -10.13 1.95 -3.60
CA ILE A 154 -8.69 2.17 -3.59
C ILE A 154 -8.26 3.24 -4.59
N SER A 155 -8.84 3.26 -5.80
CA SER A 155 -8.58 4.30 -6.80
C SER A 155 -9.05 5.68 -6.35
N TRP A 156 -10.19 5.76 -5.67
CA TRP A 156 -10.65 7.00 -5.05
C TRP A 156 -9.75 7.42 -3.88
N HIS A 157 -9.46 6.49 -2.98
CA HIS A 157 -8.68 6.73 -1.77
C HIS A 157 -7.27 7.21 -2.09
N SER A 158 -6.61 6.60 -3.08
CA SER A 158 -5.28 7.03 -3.53
C SER A 158 -5.28 8.47 -4.05
N GLY A 159 -6.30 8.86 -4.82
CA GLY A 159 -6.47 10.23 -5.30
C GLY A 159 -6.73 11.25 -4.18
N VAL A 160 -7.37 10.82 -3.10
CA VAL A 160 -7.63 11.66 -1.93
C VAL A 160 -6.40 11.80 -1.03
N VAL A 161 -5.62 10.73 -0.84
CA VAL A 161 -4.39 10.73 -0.01
C VAL A 161 -3.32 11.66 -0.58
N ILE A 162 -3.24 11.80 -1.90
CA ILE A 162 -2.29 12.70 -2.57
C ILE A 162 -2.77 14.15 -2.64
N ASN A 163 -4.06 14.43 -2.39
CA ASN A 163 -4.61 15.79 -2.47
C ASN A 163 -4.62 16.45 -1.08
N ARG A 164 -3.60 17.27 -0.78
CA ARG A 164 -3.48 18.00 0.51
C ARG A 164 -4.71 18.82 0.89
N ALA A 165 -5.44 19.36 -0.08
CA ALA A 165 -6.60 20.20 0.19
C ALA A 165 -7.84 19.39 0.62
N HIS A 166 -7.81 18.05 0.48
CA HIS A 166 -8.97 17.23 0.76
C HIS A 166 -9.22 17.08 2.28
N PRO A 167 -10.48 17.23 2.75
CA PRO A 167 -10.82 17.15 4.18
C PRO A 167 -10.49 15.81 4.83
N TYR A 168 -10.27 14.76 4.03
CA TYR A 168 -9.77 13.45 4.48
C TYR A 168 -8.52 13.56 5.35
N HIS A 169 -7.60 14.50 5.06
CA HIS A 169 -6.40 14.67 5.87
C HIS A 169 -6.73 15.05 7.32
N LYS A 170 -7.80 15.83 7.56
CA LYS A 170 -8.23 16.13 8.94
C LYS A 170 -8.64 14.88 9.70
N PHE A 171 -9.32 13.95 9.02
CA PHE A 171 -9.71 12.66 9.57
C PHE A 171 -8.49 11.75 9.79
N ALA A 172 -7.62 11.64 8.79
CA ALA A 172 -6.39 10.86 8.89
C ALA A 172 -5.48 11.36 10.02
N ASP A 173 -5.31 12.68 10.16
CA ASP A 173 -4.53 13.31 11.23
C ASP A 173 -5.13 13.07 12.61
N ALA A 174 -6.47 13.07 12.71
CA ALA A 174 -7.14 12.71 13.95
C ALA A 174 -6.85 11.25 14.34
N LEU A 175 -6.91 10.33 13.38
CA LEU A 175 -6.53 8.93 13.59
C LEU A 175 -5.05 8.79 13.95
N VAL A 176 -4.14 9.51 13.29
CA VAL A 176 -2.71 9.53 13.64
C VAL A 176 -2.49 10.00 15.09
N ARG A 177 -3.20 11.05 15.52
CA ARG A 177 -3.14 11.52 16.91
C ARG A 177 -3.71 10.52 17.91
N ALA A 178 -4.74 9.78 17.51
CA ALA A 178 -5.32 8.73 18.33
C ALA A 178 -4.35 7.53 18.47
N THR A 179 -3.79 7.05 17.35
CA THR A 179 -2.84 5.93 17.36
C THR A 179 -1.52 6.29 18.04
N ALA A 180 -1.09 7.56 18.02
CA ALA A 180 0.08 8.01 18.75
C ALA A 180 -0.06 7.88 20.29
N ARG A 181 -1.29 7.91 20.81
CA ARG A 181 -1.60 7.69 22.23
C ARG A 181 -1.83 6.23 22.58
N TYR A 182 -1.70 5.32 21.61
CA TYR A 182 -1.94 3.90 21.83
C TYR A 182 -0.93 3.33 22.85
N PRO A 183 -1.37 2.64 23.91
CA PRO A 183 -0.49 2.18 24.97
C PRO A 183 0.59 1.22 24.44
N LYS A 184 1.87 1.53 24.70
CA LYS A 184 3.00 0.69 24.26
C LYS A 184 2.90 -0.76 24.76
N ARG A 185 2.28 -0.98 25.92
CA ARG A 185 2.06 -2.32 26.50
C ARG A 185 1.11 -3.19 25.68
N MET A 186 0.23 -2.60 24.87
CA MET A 186 -0.70 -3.33 24.00
C MET A 186 -0.13 -3.59 22.61
N LEU A 187 1.07 -3.07 22.30
CA LEU A 187 1.76 -3.38 21.06
C LEU A 187 2.47 -4.73 21.22
N ARG A 188 2.42 -5.55 20.18
CA ARG A 188 3.25 -6.76 20.14
C ARG A 188 4.73 -6.40 20.24
N PRO A 189 5.54 -7.27 20.89
CA PRO A 189 6.98 -7.12 20.87
C PRO A 189 7.49 -7.13 19.42
N GLN A 190 8.66 -6.52 19.19
CA GLN A 190 9.25 -6.53 17.86
C GLN A 190 9.51 -7.97 17.41
N PRO A 191 9.25 -8.32 16.14
CA PRO A 191 9.56 -9.62 15.60
C PRO A 191 11.05 -9.96 15.81
N THR A 192 11.36 -11.23 16.07
CA THR A 192 12.75 -11.65 16.31
C THR A 192 13.62 -11.46 15.07
N TRP A 193 13.08 -11.75 13.88
CA TRP A 193 13.77 -11.58 12.59
C TRP A 193 14.25 -10.14 12.35
N SER A 194 13.56 -9.12 12.88
CA SER A 194 13.98 -7.73 12.64
C SER A 194 15.29 -7.37 13.34
N LYS A 195 15.72 -8.18 14.31
CA LYS A 195 17.01 -8.02 15.00
C LYS A 195 18.17 -8.66 14.23
N GLU A 196 17.85 -9.53 13.27
CA GLU A 196 18.84 -10.20 12.41
C GLU A 196 19.24 -9.32 11.21
N LEU A 197 18.45 -8.29 10.90
CA LEU A 197 18.78 -7.29 9.89
C LEU A 197 19.89 -6.36 10.40
N THR A 198 21.14 -6.66 10.04
CA THR A 198 22.32 -5.82 10.28
C THR A 198 22.94 -5.38 8.96
N TYR A 199 23.57 -4.20 8.95
CA TYR A 199 24.40 -3.73 7.82
C TYR A 199 25.74 -4.46 7.77
N GLU A 200 26.08 -5.20 8.84
CA GLU A 200 27.31 -5.97 8.94
C GLU A 200 27.13 -7.32 8.24
N PRO A 201 28.01 -7.71 7.32
CA PRO A 201 27.90 -8.97 6.62
C PRO A 201 28.00 -10.13 7.63
N VAL A 202 27.01 -11.00 7.63
CA VAL A 202 27.05 -12.26 8.38
C VAL A 202 27.88 -13.24 7.54
N ALA A 203 29.04 -13.65 8.07
CA ALA A 203 30.00 -14.54 7.41
C ALA A 203 29.50 -15.98 7.30
#